data_AF-A0A533WVI2-F1
#
_entry.id   AF-A0A533WVI2-F1
#
_cell.length_a   1.000
_cell.length_b   1.000
_cell.length_c   1.000
_cell.angle_alpha   90.00
_cell.angle_beta   90.00
_cell.angle_gamma   90.00
#
_symmetry.space_group_name_H-M   'P 1'
#
loop_
_entity.id
_entity.type
_entity.pdbx_description
1 polymer ?
#
loop_
_entity_poly.entity_id
_entity_poly.type
_entity_poly.pdbx_seq_one_letter_code
_entity_poly.pdbx_strand_id
1 'polypeptide(L)'
;MLVDDGIATGATVIASARWARKRNPSRLIVAVPVAPPQSVDVLEQEVDSVIVLHTPQDFASVGQFYEEFEPVSDDQVMQIMRSRGLL
;
A
#
# COMPACT_ATOMS: atom_id res chain seq x y z
N MET A 1 -0.14 10.55 0.07
CA MET A 1 0.67 9.33 0.12
C MET A 1 -0.27 8.16 0.40
N LEU A 2 -0.08 7.05 -0.30
CA LEU A 2 -0.79 5.80 -0.07
C LEU A 2 0.18 4.83 0.60
N VAL A 3 -0.30 4.13 1.63
CA VAL A 3 0.47 3.16 2.41
C VAL A 3 -0.35 1.88 2.53
N ASP A 4 0.32 0.75 2.50
CA ASP A 4 -0.25 -0.58 2.70
C ASP A 4 0.78 -1.46 3.44
N ASP A 5 0.35 -2.60 3.98
CA ASP A 5 1.24 -3.57 4.65
C ASP A 5 2.22 -4.27 3.69
N GLY A 6 1.84 -4.35 2.43
CA GLY A 6 2.65 -4.84 1.33
C GLY A 6 1.81 -4.91 0.07
N ILE A 7 2.44 -5.20 -1.05
CA ILE A 7 1.76 -5.27 -2.34
C ILE A 7 2.08 -6.59 -2.99
N ALA A 8 1.05 -7.42 -3.23
CA ALA A 8 1.19 -8.62 -4.05
C ALA A 8 1.05 -8.29 -5.54
N THR A 9 -0.14 -7.88 -5.98
CA THR A 9 -0.45 -7.54 -7.39
C THR A 9 -0.62 -6.05 -7.65
N GLY A 10 -0.81 -5.25 -6.61
CA GLY A 10 -0.99 -3.80 -6.70
C GLY A 10 -2.40 -3.32 -7.09
N ALA A 11 -3.33 -4.20 -7.45
CA ALA A 11 -4.63 -3.80 -8.01
C ALA A 11 -5.39 -2.76 -7.15
N THR A 12 -5.48 -2.99 -5.83
CA THR A 12 -6.13 -2.07 -4.89
C THR A 12 -5.41 -0.72 -4.82
N VAL A 13 -4.08 -0.74 -4.73
CA VAL A 13 -3.27 0.48 -4.65
C VAL A 13 -3.34 1.27 -5.96
N ILE A 14 -3.36 0.60 -7.11
CA ILE A 14 -3.54 1.23 -8.44
C ILE A 14 -4.92 1.91 -8.53
N ALA A 15 -5.99 1.22 -8.12
CA ALA A 15 -7.33 1.81 -8.12
C ALA A 15 -7.40 3.05 -7.22
N SER A 16 -6.82 2.96 -6.01
CA SER A 16 -6.70 4.07 -5.06
C SER A 16 -5.85 5.22 -5.61
N ALA A 17 -4.73 4.92 -6.28
CA ALA A 17 -3.86 5.91 -6.90
C ALA A 17 -4.58 6.69 -8.00
N ARG A 18 -5.27 6.00 -8.91
CA ARG A 18 -6.08 6.63 -9.96
C ARG A 18 -7.22 7.48 -9.39
N TRP A 19 -7.86 7.01 -8.32
CA TRP A 19 -8.89 7.79 -7.62
C TRP A 19 -8.30 9.04 -6.95
N ALA A 20 -7.13 8.91 -6.31
CA ALA A 20 -6.44 10.02 -5.65
C ALA A 20 -5.94 11.04 -6.68
N ARG A 21 -5.44 10.60 -7.83
CA ARG A 21 -4.98 11.47 -8.91
C ARG A 21 -6.05 12.43 -9.40
N LYS A 22 -7.32 12.00 -9.46
CA LYS A 22 -8.47 12.85 -9.82
C LYS A 22 -8.70 14.03 -8.85
N ARG A 23 -8.08 14.02 -7.68
CA ARG A 23 -8.13 15.12 -6.70
C ARG A 23 -6.97 16.11 -6.85
N ASN A 24 -6.17 15.97 -7.91
CA ASN A 24 -5.02 16.84 -8.23
C ASN A 24 -4.06 17.07 -7.05
N PRO A 25 -3.55 16.00 -6.40
CA PRO A 25 -2.51 16.17 -5.40
C PRO A 25 -1.25 16.76 -6.05
N SER A 26 -0.51 17.60 -5.33
CA SER A 26 0.77 18.14 -5.80
C SER A 26 1.82 17.04 -6.02
N ARG A 27 1.75 15.96 -5.23
CA ARG A 27 2.53 14.73 -5.40
C ARG A 27 1.76 13.53 -4.86
N LEU A 28 1.79 12.41 -5.57
CA LEU A 28 1.24 11.12 -5.20
C LEU A 28 2.38 10.11 -5.06
N ILE A 29 2.53 9.57 -3.86
CA ILE A 29 3.58 8.61 -3.49
C ILE A 29 2.89 7.34 -2.96
N VAL A 30 3.37 6.18 -3.38
CA VAL A 30 3.07 4.88 -2.74
C VAL A 30 4.28 4.49 -1.90
N ALA A 31 4.05 4.10 -0.64
CA ALA A 31 5.10 3.65 0.26
C ALA A 31 4.67 2.37 0.97
N VAL A 32 5.41 1.28 0.78
CA VAL A 32 5.09 -0.03 1.36
C VAL A 32 6.32 -0.78 1.87
N PRO A 33 6.20 -1.64 2.88
CA PRO A 33 7.32 -2.45 3.36
C PRO A 33 7.84 -3.43 2.31
N VAL A 34 6.96 -4.12 1.60
CA VAL A 34 7.35 -5.18 0.65
C VAL A 34 6.47 -5.20 -0.61
N ALA A 35 7.10 -5.41 -1.77
CA ALA A 35 6.41 -5.64 -3.04
C ALA A 35 7.33 -6.42 -4.01
N PRO A 36 6.83 -7.35 -4.84
CA PRO A 36 7.66 -7.97 -5.87
C PRO A 36 8.02 -6.97 -6.97
N PRO A 37 9.16 -7.15 -7.67
CA PRO A 37 9.65 -6.22 -8.69
C PRO A 37 8.58 -5.85 -9.74
N GLN A 38 7.82 -6.83 -10.21
CA GLN A 38 6.81 -6.64 -11.25
C GLN A 38 5.68 -5.70 -10.79
N SER A 39 5.32 -5.73 -9.51
CA SER A 39 4.32 -4.81 -8.95
C SER A 39 4.87 -3.40 -8.80
N VAL A 40 6.16 -3.26 -8.49
CA VAL A 40 6.84 -1.96 -8.42
C VAL A 40 6.87 -1.30 -9.80
N ASP A 41 7.29 -2.04 -10.84
CA ASP A 41 7.35 -1.55 -12.22
C ASP A 41 6.00 -0.99 -12.69
N VAL A 42 4.89 -1.69 -12.35
CA VAL A 42 3.54 -1.25 -12.68
C VAL A 42 3.14 0.00 -11.88
N LEU A 43 3.45 0.07 -10.59
CA LEU A 43 3.11 1.21 -9.74
C LEU A 43 3.86 2.48 -10.13
N GLU A 44 5.11 2.37 -10.59
CA GLU A 44 5.90 3.51 -11.08
C GLU A 44 5.24 4.20 -12.29
N GLN A 45 4.35 3.51 -13.01
CA GLN A 45 3.54 4.11 -14.08
C GLN A 45 2.30 4.87 -13.58
N GLU A 46 1.90 4.67 -12.32
CA GLU A 46 0.63 5.20 -11.77
C GLU A 46 0.86 6.39 -10.82
N VAL A 47 2.01 6.45 -10.17
CA VAL A 47 2.34 7.44 -9.12
C VAL A 47 3.66 8.16 -9.38
N ASP A 48 3.91 9.26 -8.69
CA ASP A 48 5.11 10.08 -8.92
C ASP A 48 6.37 9.47 -8.28
N SER A 49 6.19 8.57 -7.30
CA SER A 49 7.26 7.83 -6.66
C SER A 49 6.70 6.61 -5.93
N VAL A 50 7.45 5.51 -6.01
CA VAL A 50 7.20 4.30 -5.24
C VAL A 50 8.37 4.10 -4.28
N ILE A 51 8.08 3.91 -2.99
CA ILE A 51 9.06 3.64 -1.94
C ILE A 51 8.80 2.23 -1.42
N VAL A 52 9.78 1.35 -1.56
CA VAL A 52 9.69 -0.05 -1.10
C VAL A 52 10.92 -0.38 -0.25
N LEU A 53 10.72 -0.93 0.94
CA LEU A 53 11.84 -1.33 1.80
C LEU A 53 12.48 -2.64 1.33
N HIS A 54 11.67 -3.57 0.83
CA HIS A 54 12.14 -4.87 0.35
C HIS A 54 11.44 -5.31 -0.96
N THR A 55 12.24 -5.71 -1.96
CA THR A 55 11.74 -6.10 -3.29
C THR A 55 12.18 -7.51 -3.67
N PRO A 56 11.59 -8.56 -3.07
CA PRO A 56 12.03 -9.95 -3.24
C PRO A 56 11.58 -10.54 -4.58
N GLN A 57 12.45 -11.35 -5.20
CA GLN A 57 12.11 -12.12 -6.40
C GLN A 57 11.17 -13.30 -6.06
N ASP A 58 11.43 -14.00 -4.95
CA ASP A 58 10.64 -15.12 -4.47
C ASP A 58 9.50 -14.64 -3.57
N PHE A 59 8.48 -14.03 -4.20
CA PHE A 59 7.31 -13.50 -3.50
C PHE A 59 6.12 -14.47 -3.59
N ALA A 60 5.61 -14.94 -2.45
CA ALA A 60 4.41 -15.77 -2.36
C ALA A 60 3.20 -14.99 -1.83
N SER A 61 3.38 -14.23 -0.75
CA SER A 61 2.35 -13.41 -0.13
C SER A 61 2.98 -12.27 0.67
N VAL A 62 2.20 -11.27 1.08
CA VAL A 62 2.68 -10.21 1.98
C VAL A 62 3.01 -10.77 3.36
N GLY A 63 2.15 -11.64 3.88
CA GLY A 63 2.28 -12.17 5.24
C GLY A 63 3.56 -12.97 5.50
N GLN A 64 4.25 -13.50 4.47
CA GLN A 64 5.52 -14.22 4.68
C GLN A 64 6.66 -13.31 5.20
N PHE A 65 6.50 -11.99 5.13
CA PHE A 65 7.49 -11.01 5.58
C PHE A 65 7.21 -10.46 6.98
N TYR A 66 6.19 -10.99 7.65
CA TYR A 66 5.78 -10.58 9.00
C TYR A 66 5.84 -11.79 9.93
N GLU A 67 6.44 -11.62 11.11
CA GLU A 67 6.40 -12.66 12.16
C GLU A 67 4.97 -12.88 12.67
N GLU A 68 4.19 -11.81 12.77
CA GLU A 68 2.79 -11.76 13.18
C GLU A 68 1.99 -11.04 12.09
N PHE A 69 1.00 -11.72 11.50
CA PHE A 69 0.19 -11.21 10.38
C PHE A 69 -1.30 -11.51 10.58
N GLU A 70 -1.80 -11.24 11.78
CA GLU A 70 -3.19 -11.40 12.12
C GLU A 70 -4.07 -10.38 11.37
N PRO A 71 -5.28 -10.78 10.93
CA PRO A 71 -6.23 -9.85 10.34
C PRO A 71 -6.58 -8.69 11.28
N VAL A 72 -6.55 -7.47 10.77
CA VAL A 72 -7.07 -6.29 11.47
C VAL A 72 -8.59 -6.25 11.30
N SER A 73 -9.31 -6.31 12.42
CA SER A 73 -10.78 -6.25 12.42
C SER A 73 -11.31 -4.84 12.14
N ASP A 74 -12.55 -4.76 11.62
CA ASP A 74 -13.24 -3.50 11.40
C ASP A 74 -13.33 -2.65 12.68
N ASP A 75 -13.55 -3.28 13.84
CA ASP A 75 -13.61 -2.56 15.13
C ASP A 75 -12.28 -1.88 15.47
N GLN A 76 -11.15 -2.56 15.21
CA GLN A 76 -9.82 -1.97 15.39
C GLN A 76 -9.60 -0.80 14.43
N VAL A 77 -10.00 -0.94 13.15
CA VAL A 77 -9.93 0.15 12.17
C VAL A 77 -10.75 1.35 12.63
N MET A 78 -12.00 1.12 13.04
CA MET A 78 -12.90 2.18 13.51
C MET A 78 -12.36 2.88 14.75
N GLN A 79 -11.78 2.14 15.69
CA GLN A 79 -11.14 2.71 16.87
C GLN A 79 -9.95 3.61 16.50
N ILE A 80 -9.10 3.16 15.57
CA ILE A 80 -7.96 3.96 15.08
C ILE A 80 -8.46 5.23 14.40
N MET A 81 -9.45 5.13 13.51
CA MET A 81 -10.00 6.29 12.80
C MET A 81 -10.57 7.35 13.76
N ARG A 82 -11.34 6.93 14.78
CA ARG A 82 -11.86 7.83 15.82
C ARG A 82 -10.73 8.49 16.62
N SER A 83 -9.72 7.70 17.02
CA SER A 83 -8.57 8.24 17.77
C SER A 83 -7.77 9.29 16.99
N ARG A 84 -7.89 9.29 15.65
CA ARG A 84 -7.23 10.25 14.74
C ARG A 84 -8.15 11.38 14.28
N GLY A 85 -9.40 11.41 14.73
CA GLY A 85 -10.40 12.42 14.31
C GLY A 85 -10.82 12.30 12.84
N LEU A 86 -10.72 11.09 12.26
CA LEU A 86 -11.16 10.79 10.90
C LEU A 86 -12.62 10.33 10.83
N LEU A 87 -13.20 10.02 11.99
CA LEU A 87 -14.60 9.71 12.29
C LEU A 87 -14.97 10.38 13.62
#